data_AF-A0A936EP46-F1
#
_entry.id   AF-A0A936EP46-F1
#
_cell.length_a   1.000
_cell.length_b   1.000
_cell.length_c   1.000
_cell.angle_alpha   90.00
_cell.angle_beta   90.00
_cell.angle_gamma   90.00
#
_symmetry.space_group_name_H-M   'P 1'
#
loop_
_entity.id
_entity.type
_entity.pdbx_description
1 polymer ?
#
loop_
_entity_poly.entity_id
_entity_poly.type
_entity_poly.pdbx_seq_one_letter_code
_entity_poly.pdbx_strand_id
1 'polypeptide(L)'
;MKKISIIKAITLFVFVIFMSASLIQCKKEGDLIKNLDRSFKGTADSTVYAAFYESNTVTPSDAIPDVNDKIKFRGVQTILHEYCATSNCHGGAIAPRFDTYPEIMKYVSAGNPEGSKLWDYITTNDFNKAMPPVNSNHELNFTDKSLIYNWIKNGAKERPDYNDFRPAAIALLVTGCGSANCHNQATATGGWARAGLLGPLTTADTTQYTYINPATGAVTIYCQLSNATKRTQVWTAYKDSVKKFYSYTLAFNSFRPWKKFSTPRSSQSTRGPLNDYDDIIMDILYPKSVRSSNSILYTNPSTLVTYYVSGNPLNATSSMISRIDSTLLLANPFTGVYATAHQGDMAYGDGGLKSHEIALIKAWYFADPNIPAVWKYGNANAGIFKYRKTGTIIKQ
;
A
#
# COMPACT_ATOMS: atom_id res chain seq x y z
N MET A 1 67.38 32.71 34.03
CA MET A 1 66.55 31.84 33.17
C MET A 1 65.97 30.72 34.03
N LYS A 2 64.65 30.65 34.22
CA LYS A 2 64.01 29.60 35.03
C LYS A 2 64.05 28.26 34.27
N LYS A 3 64.74 27.26 34.82
CA LYS A 3 64.82 25.91 34.24
C LYS A 3 63.42 25.28 34.29
N ILE A 4 62.80 25.11 33.13
CA ILE A 4 61.57 24.32 33.00
C ILE A 4 61.96 22.86 33.24
N SER A 5 61.29 22.21 34.19
CA SER A 5 61.49 20.78 34.46
C SER A 5 61.13 19.95 33.22
N ILE A 6 61.93 18.93 32.93
CA ILE A 6 61.74 17.99 31.81
C ILE A 6 60.30 17.43 31.79
N ILE A 7 59.71 17.21 32.96
CA ILE A 7 58.33 16.71 33.08
C ILE A 7 57.32 17.71 32.49
N LYS A 8 57.48 19.02 32.77
CA LYS A 8 56.58 20.06 32.24
C LYS A 8 56.72 20.22 30.73
N ALA A 9 57.92 20.02 30.18
CA ALA A 9 58.15 20.05 28.74
C ALA A 9 57.49 18.84 28.04
N ILE A 10 57.59 17.64 28.62
CA ILE A 10 56.96 16.43 28.08
C ILE A 10 55.43 16.54 28.14
N THR A 11 54.84 17.02 29.24
CA THR A 11 53.39 17.16 29.35
C THR A 11 52.85 18.17 28.32
N LEU A 12 53.54 19.29 28.11
CA LEU A 12 53.15 20.28 27.10
C LEU A 12 53.25 19.68 25.68
N PHE A 13 54.32 18.94 25.38
CA PHE A 13 54.51 18.31 24.09
C PHE A 13 53.46 17.25 23.78
N VAL A 14 53.14 16.38 24.75
CA VAL A 14 52.08 15.36 24.61
C VAL A 14 50.71 16.01 24.47
N PHE A 15 50.41 17.06 25.25
CA PHE A 15 49.16 17.80 25.13
C PHE A 15 49.00 18.49 23.77
N VAL A 16 50.08 19.10 23.25
CA VAL A 16 50.10 19.69 21.91
C VAL A 16 49.93 18.61 20.83
N ILE A 17 50.57 17.44 20.96
CA ILE A 17 50.35 16.32 20.03
C ILE A 17 48.91 15.83 20.09
N PHE A 18 48.32 15.68 21.27
CA PHE A 18 46.93 15.23 21.41
C PHE A 18 45.95 16.25 20.80
N MET A 19 46.13 17.54 21.08
CA MET A 19 45.37 18.63 20.47
C MET A 19 45.55 18.68 18.95
N SER A 20 46.77 18.51 18.46
CA SER A 20 47.08 18.50 17.03
C SER A 20 46.48 17.28 16.33
N ALA A 21 46.55 16.10 16.96
CA ALA A 21 45.94 14.87 16.47
C ALA A 21 44.41 14.97 16.46
N SER A 22 43.79 15.61 17.46
CA SER A 22 42.35 15.90 17.43
C SER A 22 41.95 16.90 16.35
N LEU A 23 42.82 17.85 16.01
CA LEU A 23 42.61 18.79 14.89
C LEU A 23 42.81 18.12 13.52
N ILE A 24 43.69 17.11 13.42
CA ILE A 24 43.94 16.34 12.19
C ILE A 24 42.87 15.27 11.96
N GLN A 25 42.35 14.61 13.00
CA GLN A 25 41.20 13.70 12.91
C GLN A 25 39.89 14.40 12.49
N CYS A 26 39.87 15.74 12.53
CA CYS A 26 38.76 16.56 12.04
C CYS A 26 39.06 17.31 10.73
N LYS A 27 40.09 16.92 9.96
CA LYS A 27 40.25 17.44 8.59
C LYS A 27 39.34 16.65 7.63
N LYS A 28 38.50 17.39 6.90
CA LYS A 28 37.51 16.90 5.91
C LYS A 28 38.15 16.52 4.56
N GLU A 29 39.36 15.99 4.58
CA GLU A 29 40.07 15.56 3.37
C GLU A 29 40.63 14.16 3.60
N GLY A 30 40.17 13.21 2.79
CA GLY A 30 40.58 11.81 2.80
C GLY A 30 40.05 11.08 1.55
N ASP A 31 40.68 9.95 1.19
CA ASP A 31 40.35 9.21 -0.04
C ASP A 31 38.88 8.76 -0.12
N LEU A 32 38.21 8.61 1.04
CA LEU A 32 36.77 8.30 1.15
C LEU A 32 35.86 9.33 0.48
N ILE A 33 36.32 10.58 0.34
CA ILE A 33 35.52 11.70 -0.18
C ILE A 33 35.63 11.82 -1.71
N LYS A 34 36.70 11.27 -2.29
CA LYS A 34 37.11 11.54 -3.68
C LYS A 34 36.10 11.09 -4.75
N ASN A 35 35.15 10.22 -4.37
CA ASN A 35 34.07 9.71 -5.24
C ASN A 35 32.68 9.75 -4.56
N LEU A 36 32.52 10.46 -3.45
CA LEU A 36 31.24 10.52 -2.76
C LEU A 36 30.31 11.52 -3.47
N ASP A 37 29.25 11.02 -4.10
CA ASP A 37 28.15 11.83 -4.63
C ASP A 37 26.92 11.67 -3.74
N ARG A 38 26.55 12.73 -3.04
CA ARG A 38 25.41 12.76 -2.10
C ARG A 38 24.10 13.13 -2.78
N SER A 39 24.14 13.54 -4.04
CA SER A 39 22.97 13.98 -4.81
C SER A 39 21.91 12.89 -4.85
N PHE A 40 20.67 13.26 -4.53
CA PHE A 40 19.54 12.36 -4.74
C PHE A 40 19.17 12.35 -6.22
N LYS A 41 19.31 11.19 -6.86
CA LYS A 41 18.96 10.99 -8.28
C LYS A 41 17.56 10.38 -8.48
N GLY A 42 16.80 10.21 -7.39
CA GLY A 42 15.44 9.70 -7.43
C GLY A 42 14.42 10.82 -7.70
N THR A 43 13.18 10.41 -7.90
CA THR A 43 12.03 11.29 -8.00
C THR A 43 11.03 10.99 -6.88
N ALA A 44 10.06 11.88 -6.67
CA ALA A 44 8.93 11.58 -5.80
C ALA A 44 8.24 10.31 -6.29
N ASP A 45 7.95 9.40 -5.36
CA ASP A 45 7.21 8.18 -5.60
C ASP A 45 6.11 8.07 -4.55
N SER A 46 4.88 8.42 -4.94
CA SER A 46 3.73 8.38 -4.05
C SER A 46 3.35 6.95 -3.65
N THR A 47 3.82 5.93 -4.38
CA THR A 47 3.55 4.52 -4.06
C THR A 47 4.38 4.03 -2.87
N VAL A 48 5.42 4.78 -2.48
CA VAL A 48 6.19 4.53 -1.26
C VAL A 48 5.49 5.20 -0.08
N TYR A 49 4.98 4.38 0.85
CA TYR A 49 4.46 4.90 2.11
C TYR A 49 5.60 5.49 2.95
N ALA A 50 5.55 6.81 3.15
CA ALA A 50 6.51 7.56 3.95
C ALA A 50 5.79 8.34 5.05
N ALA A 51 6.11 8.03 6.31
CA ALA A 51 5.50 8.66 7.48
C ALA A 51 6.56 9.10 8.48
N PHE A 52 6.18 10.03 9.35
CA PHE A 52 7.08 10.51 10.40
C PHE A 52 7.42 9.41 11.41
N TYR A 53 6.39 8.82 12.04
CA TYR A 53 6.55 7.72 12.98
C TYR A 53 6.66 6.36 12.28
N GLU A 54 7.46 5.46 12.85
CA GLU A 54 7.61 4.08 12.35
C GLU A 54 6.34 3.23 12.49
N SER A 55 5.46 3.62 13.42
CA SER A 55 4.23 2.88 13.73
C SER A 55 3.05 3.84 13.77
N ASN A 56 2.06 3.56 12.94
CA ASN A 56 0.79 4.30 12.90
C ASN A 56 -0.36 3.32 13.10
N THR A 57 -1.12 3.53 14.18
CA THR A 57 -2.38 2.80 14.42
C THR A 57 -3.42 3.31 13.44
N VAL A 58 -4.12 2.40 12.77
CA VAL A 58 -5.14 2.74 11.80
C VAL A 58 -6.50 2.94 12.46
N THR A 59 -7.32 3.80 11.86
CA THR A 59 -8.74 3.92 12.23
C THR A 59 -9.56 3.29 11.12
N PRO A 60 -10.51 2.40 11.43
CA PRO A 60 -10.87 1.86 12.76
C PRO A 60 -9.85 0.82 13.26
N SER A 61 -9.66 0.74 14.58
CA SER A 61 -8.87 -0.28 15.28
C SER A 61 -9.58 -0.72 16.57
N ASP A 62 -9.20 -1.89 17.10
CA ASP A 62 -9.62 -2.31 18.42
C ASP A 62 -9.01 -1.43 19.53
N ALA A 63 -9.61 -1.43 20.73
CA ALA A 63 -9.06 -0.73 21.90
C ALA A 63 -7.62 -1.14 22.22
N ILE A 64 -7.29 -2.40 21.96
CA ILE A 64 -5.93 -2.92 21.90
C ILE A 64 -5.66 -3.31 20.45
N PRO A 65 -5.03 -2.43 19.64
CA PRO A 65 -4.87 -2.66 18.21
C PRO A 65 -4.03 -3.92 17.94
N ASP A 66 -4.53 -4.78 17.06
CA ASP A 66 -3.85 -6.02 16.66
C ASP A 66 -2.74 -5.74 15.61
N VAL A 67 -2.06 -6.79 15.15
CA VAL A 67 -0.98 -6.70 14.16
C VAL A 67 -1.44 -6.07 12.84
N ASN A 68 -2.68 -6.33 12.41
CA ASN A 68 -3.27 -5.79 11.19
C ASN A 68 -3.91 -4.40 11.39
N ASP A 69 -3.79 -3.82 12.59
CA ASP A 69 -4.22 -2.45 12.89
C ASP A 69 -3.05 -1.46 12.99
N LYS A 70 -1.82 -1.93 12.76
CA LYS A 70 -0.60 -1.11 12.88
C LYS A 70 0.15 -1.12 11.56
N ILE A 71 0.18 0.04 10.91
CA ILE A 71 1.10 0.28 9.81
C ILE A 71 2.50 0.41 10.42
N LYS A 72 3.38 -0.53 10.10
CA LYS A 72 4.78 -0.55 10.55
C LYS A 72 5.72 -0.50 9.36
N PHE A 73 6.28 0.68 9.11
CA PHE A 73 7.33 0.92 8.11
C PHE A 73 8.42 1.77 8.75
N ARG A 74 9.62 1.78 8.18
CA ARG A 74 10.68 2.66 8.66
C ARG A 74 10.24 4.13 8.54
N GLY A 75 10.16 4.81 9.67
CA GLY A 75 9.70 6.20 9.76
C GLY A 75 10.85 7.21 9.67
N VAL A 76 10.53 8.44 9.26
CA VAL A 76 11.51 9.54 9.20
C VAL A 76 12.15 9.83 10.55
N GLN A 77 11.39 9.74 11.65
CA GLN A 77 11.95 9.93 12.99
C GLN A 77 13.08 8.93 13.27
N THR A 78 12.85 7.63 13.00
CA THR A 78 13.85 6.58 13.20
C THR A 78 15.10 6.85 12.35
N ILE A 79 14.92 7.25 11.08
CA ILE A 79 16.05 7.59 10.19
C ILE A 79 16.84 8.78 10.79
N LEU A 80 16.16 9.84 11.19
CA LEU A 80 16.84 11.02 11.73
C LEU A 80 17.48 10.74 13.10
N HIS A 81 16.93 9.86 13.93
CA HIS A 81 17.58 9.44 15.17
C HIS A 81 18.84 8.63 14.90
N GLU A 82 18.79 7.74 13.92
CA GLU A 82 19.93 6.88 13.57
C GLU A 82 21.10 7.67 12.99
N TYR A 83 20.82 8.64 12.12
CA TYR A 83 21.86 9.37 11.39
C TYR A 83 22.21 10.74 12.00
N CYS A 84 21.27 11.41 12.67
CA CYS A 84 21.42 12.80 13.09
C CYS A 84 21.34 12.97 14.61
N ALA A 85 20.26 12.47 15.25
CA ALA A 85 19.94 12.70 16.66
C ALA A 85 20.74 11.80 17.63
N THR A 86 21.99 11.49 17.28
CA THR A 86 22.90 10.80 18.20
C THR A 86 23.36 11.76 19.29
N SER A 87 23.64 11.24 20.48
CA SER A 87 24.05 12.02 21.66
C SER A 87 25.29 12.89 21.44
N ASN A 88 26.08 12.61 20.41
CA ASN A 88 27.32 13.32 20.09
C ASN A 88 27.14 14.40 19.00
N CYS A 89 25.98 14.49 18.34
CA CYS A 89 25.75 15.41 17.21
C CYS A 89 24.50 16.28 17.39
N HIS A 90 23.30 15.69 17.34
CA HIS A 90 22.02 16.41 17.41
C HIS A 90 21.01 15.78 18.37
N GLY A 91 21.49 15.07 19.38
CA GLY A 91 20.69 14.43 20.42
C GLY A 91 21.02 14.94 21.82
N GLY A 92 20.14 14.65 22.78
CA GLY A 92 20.35 14.98 24.19
C GLY A 92 20.45 16.48 24.44
N ALA A 93 21.60 16.97 24.92
CA ALA A 93 21.80 18.39 25.22
C ALA A 93 22.24 19.24 24.01
N ILE A 94 22.63 18.61 22.90
CA ILE A 94 23.28 19.30 21.77
C ILE A 94 22.22 19.84 20.81
N ALA A 95 22.26 21.15 20.55
CA ALA A 95 21.36 21.81 19.62
C ALA A 95 22.02 22.00 18.24
N PRO A 96 21.26 21.99 17.13
CA PRO A 96 19.82 21.71 17.08
C PRO A 96 19.51 20.23 17.35
N ARG A 97 18.33 19.97 17.91
CA ARG A 97 17.85 18.62 18.24
C ARG A 97 16.95 18.09 17.13
N PHE A 98 16.95 16.78 16.95
CA PHE A 98 16.06 16.08 16.01
C PHE A 98 15.27 14.96 16.70
N ASP A 99 14.83 15.20 17.94
CA ASP A 99 14.15 14.18 18.75
C ASP A 99 12.66 14.10 18.42
N THR A 100 12.03 15.27 18.23
CA THR A 100 10.57 15.41 18.09
C THR A 100 10.15 16.01 16.74
N TYR A 101 8.90 15.78 16.36
CA TYR A 101 8.31 16.36 15.14
C TYR A 101 8.46 17.89 15.07
N PRO A 102 8.12 18.68 16.11
CA PRO A 102 8.25 20.14 16.05
C PRO A 102 9.71 20.62 15.89
N GLU A 103 10.70 19.87 16.38
CA GLU A 103 12.10 20.23 16.22
C GLU A 103 12.58 20.00 14.79
N ILE A 104 12.23 18.85 14.21
CA ILE A 104 12.56 18.50 12.83
C ILE A 104 11.89 19.45 11.85
N MET A 105 10.63 19.82 12.10
CA MET A 105 9.86 20.73 11.23
C MET A 105 10.46 22.14 11.13
N LYS A 106 11.34 22.57 12.06
CA LYS A 106 12.08 23.85 11.92
C LYS A 106 13.02 23.87 10.71
N TYR A 107 13.36 22.71 10.17
CA TYR A 107 14.28 22.52 9.04
C TYR A 107 13.58 22.01 7.78
N VAL A 108 12.27 21.81 7.84
CA VAL A 108 11.47 21.22 6.77
C VAL A 108 10.43 22.22 6.31
N SER A 109 10.37 22.42 4.99
CA SER A 109 9.30 23.14 4.32
C SER A 109 8.33 22.10 3.74
N ALA A 110 7.18 21.93 4.38
CA ALA A 110 6.17 20.96 3.98
C ALA A 110 5.79 21.12 2.50
N GLY A 111 5.80 20.01 1.74
CA GLY A 111 5.51 19.99 0.30
C GLY A 111 6.67 20.43 -0.60
N ASN A 112 7.76 20.94 -0.01
CA ASN A 112 8.90 21.49 -0.74
C ASN A 112 10.24 20.92 -0.22
N PRO A 113 10.61 19.69 -0.64
CA PRO A 113 11.90 19.09 -0.30
C PRO A 113 13.07 20.00 -0.67
N GLU A 114 13.07 20.57 -1.87
CA GLU A 114 14.16 21.41 -2.39
C GLU A 114 14.31 22.71 -1.61
N GLY A 115 13.23 23.23 -1.03
CA GLY A 115 13.23 24.37 -0.11
C GLY A 115 13.50 24.01 1.36
N SER A 116 13.70 22.73 1.69
CA SER A 116 13.93 22.27 3.06
C SER A 116 15.42 22.24 3.38
N LYS A 117 15.82 22.90 4.48
CA LYS A 117 17.21 22.88 4.97
C LYS A 117 17.67 21.46 5.30
N LEU A 118 16.79 20.65 5.91
CA LEU A 118 17.10 19.25 6.22
C LEU A 118 17.52 18.49 4.95
N TRP A 119 16.77 18.65 3.87
CA TRP A 119 17.02 17.97 2.61
C TRP A 119 18.34 18.42 1.98
N ASP A 120 18.53 19.74 1.88
CA ASP A 120 19.76 20.36 1.39
C ASP A 120 21.01 19.86 2.14
N TYR A 121 20.96 19.74 3.48
CA TYR A 121 22.08 19.19 4.26
C TYR A 121 22.40 17.73 3.95
N ILE A 122 21.40 16.87 3.72
CA ILE A 122 21.62 15.42 3.48
C ILE A 122 21.96 15.07 2.04
N THR A 123 21.76 16.01 1.09
CA THR A 123 22.03 15.80 -0.34
C THR A 123 23.14 16.67 -0.94
N THR A 124 23.59 17.72 -0.26
CA THR A 124 24.60 18.62 -0.79
C THR A 124 25.97 17.94 -0.95
N ASN A 125 26.67 18.28 -2.04
CA ASN A 125 28.07 17.92 -2.28
C ASN A 125 29.06 18.98 -1.73
N ASP A 126 28.56 20.04 -1.08
CA ASP A 126 29.40 20.89 -0.23
C ASP A 126 29.65 20.17 1.10
N PHE A 127 30.77 19.45 1.20
CA PHE A 127 31.14 18.67 2.38
C PHE A 127 31.42 19.54 3.62
N ASN A 128 31.55 20.86 3.47
CA ASN A 128 31.59 21.76 4.63
C ASN A 128 30.24 21.92 5.30
N LYS A 129 29.17 21.81 4.50
CA LYS A 129 27.78 21.98 4.89
C LYS A 129 27.07 20.65 5.14
N ALA A 130 27.50 19.58 4.47
CA ALA A 130 26.79 18.31 4.43
C ALA A 130 26.64 17.64 5.81
N MET A 131 25.45 17.09 6.08
CA MET A 131 25.12 16.34 7.29
C MET A 131 24.53 14.96 6.94
N PRO A 132 24.85 13.89 7.67
CA PRO A 132 25.89 13.82 8.69
C PRO A 132 27.26 14.19 8.11
N PRO A 133 28.21 14.68 8.92
CA PRO A 133 29.54 15.03 8.44
C PRO A 133 30.17 13.86 7.70
N VAL A 134 30.82 14.10 6.56
CA VAL A 134 31.38 13.03 5.70
C VAL A 134 32.38 12.12 6.42
N ASN A 135 33.06 12.63 7.45
CA ASN A 135 34.00 11.88 8.28
C ASN A 135 33.33 11.08 9.42
N SER A 136 32.02 11.18 9.57
CA SER A 136 31.27 10.39 10.56
C SER A 136 31.09 8.93 10.14
N ASN A 137 31.27 8.59 8.85
CA ASN A 137 30.94 7.28 8.27
C ASN A 137 29.45 6.87 8.46
N HIS A 138 28.57 7.81 8.79
CA HIS A 138 27.13 7.60 8.98
C HIS A 138 26.32 8.23 7.84
N GLU A 139 26.66 7.90 6.59
CA GLU A 139 25.95 8.45 5.42
C GLU A 139 24.58 7.80 5.21
N LEU A 140 23.58 8.61 4.86
CA LEU A 140 22.25 8.11 4.52
C LEU A 140 22.28 7.40 3.17
N ASN A 141 21.69 6.19 3.13
CA ASN A 141 21.49 5.45 1.89
C ASN A 141 20.35 6.07 1.04
N PHE A 142 20.24 5.61 -0.21
CA PHE A 142 19.23 6.11 -1.15
C PHE A 142 17.79 5.86 -0.69
N THR A 143 17.51 4.71 -0.08
CA THR A 143 16.17 4.34 0.40
C THR A 143 15.69 5.27 1.52
N ASP A 144 16.55 5.57 2.49
CA ASP A 144 16.24 6.48 3.59
C ASP A 144 16.09 7.93 3.10
N LYS A 145 16.92 8.35 2.14
CA LYS A 145 16.72 9.64 1.44
C LYS A 145 15.38 9.68 0.71
N SER A 146 14.98 8.60 0.04
CA SER A 146 13.68 8.50 -0.64
C SER A 146 12.51 8.63 0.33
N LEU A 147 12.59 8.00 1.51
CA LEU A 147 11.57 8.13 2.55
C LEU A 147 11.47 9.57 3.08
N ILE A 148 12.59 10.22 3.36
CA ILE A 148 12.58 11.64 3.78
C ILE A 148 12.01 12.53 2.66
N TYR A 149 12.45 12.33 1.42
CA TYR A 149 11.99 13.10 0.27
C TYR A 149 10.47 13.00 0.10
N ASN A 150 9.94 11.77 0.07
CA ASN A 150 8.51 11.51 -0.10
C ASN A 150 7.69 12.04 1.08
N TRP A 151 8.16 11.87 2.32
CA TRP A 151 7.49 12.43 3.49
C TRP A 151 7.41 13.96 3.41
N ILE A 152 8.50 14.66 3.06
CA ILE A 152 8.48 16.12 2.89
C ILE A 152 7.53 16.49 1.74
N LYS A 153 7.65 15.80 0.60
CA LYS A 153 6.83 16.08 -0.59
C LYS A 153 5.34 15.91 -0.32
N ASN A 154 4.97 14.95 0.53
CA ASN A 154 3.59 14.68 0.94
C ASN A 154 3.11 15.58 2.09
N GLY A 155 3.80 16.70 2.33
CA GLY A 155 3.37 17.72 3.29
C GLY A 155 3.97 17.54 4.69
N ALA A 156 4.95 16.65 4.87
CA ALA A 156 5.69 16.45 6.11
C ALA A 156 4.78 16.28 7.33
N LYS A 157 3.69 15.53 7.21
CA LYS A 157 2.69 15.39 8.26
C LYS A 157 3.25 14.57 9.43
N GLU A 158 2.87 14.93 10.65
CA GLU A 158 3.20 14.14 11.84
C GLU A 158 2.48 12.78 11.81
N ARG A 159 1.21 12.80 11.40
CA ARG A 159 0.39 11.61 11.20
C ARG A 159 -0.12 11.58 9.76
N PRO A 160 -0.02 10.43 9.09
CA PRO A 160 -0.50 10.28 7.72
C PRO A 160 -2.03 10.31 7.66
N ASP A 161 -2.56 10.68 6.50
CA ASP A 161 -3.99 10.64 6.17
C ASP A 161 -4.26 9.82 4.91
N TYR A 162 -5.51 9.86 4.41
CA TYR A 162 -5.93 9.07 3.27
C TYR A 162 -5.09 9.31 2.00
N ASN A 163 -4.56 10.53 1.80
CA ASN A 163 -3.74 10.83 0.62
C ASN A 163 -2.38 10.13 0.69
N ASP A 164 -1.91 9.84 1.90
CA ASP A 164 -0.66 9.12 2.14
C ASP A 164 -0.88 7.59 2.08
N PHE A 165 -2.07 7.12 2.49
CA PHE A 165 -2.40 5.68 2.44
C PHE A 165 -2.71 5.20 1.02
N ARG A 166 -3.50 5.97 0.27
CA ARG A 166 -4.11 5.50 -0.98
C ARG A 166 -3.08 5.01 -2.00
N PRO A 167 -2.09 5.80 -2.44
CA PRO A 167 -1.27 5.37 -3.57
C PRO A 167 -0.43 4.13 -3.23
N ALA A 168 0.09 4.05 -2.00
CA ALA A 168 0.82 2.89 -1.52
C ALA A 168 -0.07 1.64 -1.34
N ALA A 169 -1.28 1.78 -0.79
CA ALA A 169 -2.25 0.69 -0.68
C ALA A 169 -2.69 0.16 -2.06
N ILE A 170 -2.93 1.06 -3.01
CA ILE A 170 -3.27 0.69 -4.38
C ILE A 170 -2.09 0.00 -5.06
N ALA A 171 -0.87 0.51 -4.91
CA ALA A 171 0.31 -0.14 -5.44
C ALA A 171 0.50 -1.56 -4.90
N LEU A 172 0.28 -1.79 -3.60
CA LEU A 172 0.30 -3.14 -3.01
C LEU A 172 -0.74 -4.08 -3.63
N LEU A 173 -1.95 -3.59 -3.88
CA LEU A 173 -3.01 -4.39 -4.52
C LEU A 173 -2.70 -4.68 -5.99
N VAL A 174 -2.18 -3.70 -6.73
CA VAL A 174 -1.82 -3.83 -8.15
C VAL A 174 -0.61 -4.76 -8.32
N THR A 175 0.46 -4.52 -7.56
CA THR A 175 1.72 -5.28 -7.65
C THR A 175 1.68 -6.61 -6.93
N GLY A 176 0.83 -6.80 -5.92
CA GLY A 176 0.64 -8.09 -5.27
C GLY A 176 -0.36 -8.95 -6.04
N CYS A 177 -1.60 -8.46 -6.16
CA CYS A 177 -2.69 -9.27 -6.68
C CYS A 177 -2.77 -9.25 -8.22
N GLY A 178 -2.38 -8.15 -8.87
CA GLY A 178 -2.38 -8.01 -10.34
C GLY A 178 -1.17 -8.65 -11.02
N SER A 179 -0.02 -8.77 -10.34
CA SER A 179 1.27 -9.17 -10.94
C SER A 179 1.40 -10.64 -11.31
N ALA A 180 0.69 -11.54 -10.60
CA ALA A 180 0.72 -12.97 -10.91
C ALA A 180 -0.07 -13.31 -12.18
N ASN A 181 -0.45 -12.32 -13.00
CA ASN A 181 -1.33 -12.45 -14.16
C ASN A 181 -2.70 -13.11 -13.89
N CYS A 182 -2.99 -13.56 -12.66
CA CYS A 182 -4.27 -14.15 -12.26
C CYS A 182 -5.40 -13.12 -12.15
N HIS A 183 -5.06 -11.86 -11.87
CA HIS A 183 -5.99 -10.72 -11.80
C HIS A 183 -5.58 -9.58 -12.73
N ASN A 184 -4.92 -9.88 -13.85
CA ASN A 184 -4.71 -8.89 -14.90
C ASN A 184 -5.95 -8.80 -15.81
N GLN A 185 -6.05 -7.72 -16.59
CA GLN A 185 -7.20 -7.50 -17.49
C GLN A 185 -7.33 -8.62 -18.53
N ALA A 186 -6.23 -9.12 -19.07
CA ALA A 186 -6.24 -10.13 -20.12
C ALA A 186 -6.79 -11.48 -19.64
N THR A 187 -6.46 -11.91 -18.43
CA THR A 187 -6.96 -13.14 -17.80
C THR A 187 -8.43 -13.01 -17.40
N ALA A 188 -8.82 -11.87 -16.82
CA ALA A 188 -10.21 -11.59 -16.49
C ALA A 188 -11.08 -11.64 -17.75
N THR A 189 -10.73 -10.82 -18.75
CA THR A 189 -11.44 -10.76 -20.03
C THR A 189 -11.31 -12.03 -20.86
N GLY A 190 -10.23 -12.81 -20.74
CA GLY A 190 -10.09 -14.09 -21.41
C GLY A 190 -11.05 -15.17 -20.89
N GLY A 191 -11.34 -15.16 -19.59
CA GLY A 191 -12.40 -15.97 -19.00
C GLY A 191 -13.80 -15.53 -19.44
N TRP A 192 -14.00 -14.23 -19.63
CA TRP A 192 -15.30 -13.68 -20.02
C TRP A 192 -15.55 -13.79 -21.54
N ALA A 193 -14.58 -13.49 -22.38
CA ALA A 193 -14.73 -13.34 -23.82
C ALA A 193 -15.24 -14.58 -24.58
N ARG A 194 -15.24 -15.76 -23.95
CA ARG A 194 -15.61 -17.04 -24.55
C ARG A 194 -17.11 -17.21 -24.90
N ALA A 195 -17.96 -16.21 -24.66
CA ALA A 195 -19.42 -16.32 -24.80
C ALA A 195 -20.04 -15.58 -26.01
N GLY A 196 -19.33 -15.39 -27.13
CA GLY A 196 -19.91 -14.95 -28.41
C GLY A 196 -20.30 -13.47 -28.53
N LEU A 197 -20.14 -12.66 -27.46
CA LEU A 197 -20.39 -11.21 -27.47
C LEU A 197 -19.40 -10.42 -28.34
N LEU A 198 -18.22 -10.98 -28.59
CA LEU A 198 -17.21 -10.41 -29.48
C LEU A 198 -17.21 -11.08 -30.87
N GLY A 199 -18.28 -11.82 -31.19
CA GLY A 199 -18.29 -12.77 -32.29
C GLY A 199 -17.35 -13.95 -32.04
N PRO A 200 -16.96 -14.68 -33.09
CA PRO A 200 -15.96 -15.74 -33.00
C PRO A 200 -14.61 -15.17 -32.49
N LEU A 201 -14.08 -15.77 -31.43
CA LEU A 201 -12.67 -15.60 -31.07
C LEU A 201 -11.84 -16.53 -31.95
N THR A 202 -10.72 -16.03 -32.46
CA THR A 202 -9.71 -16.81 -33.17
C THR A 202 -8.55 -17.15 -32.25
N THR A 203 -7.70 -18.10 -32.64
CA THR A 203 -6.46 -18.40 -31.90
C THR A 203 -5.54 -17.19 -31.77
N ALA A 204 -5.60 -16.23 -32.70
CA ALA A 204 -4.85 -14.98 -32.63
C ALA A 204 -5.39 -14.01 -31.55
N ASP A 205 -6.65 -14.16 -31.12
CA ASP A 205 -7.25 -13.29 -30.11
C ASP A 205 -6.87 -13.67 -28.68
N THR A 206 -6.44 -14.92 -28.47
CA THR A 206 -6.22 -15.48 -27.14
C THR A 206 -4.82 -16.06 -26.97
N THR A 207 -4.31 -15.98 -25.75
CA THR A 207 -3.07 -16.63 -25.32
C THR A 207 -3.32 -17.43 -24.04
N GLN A 208 -2.34 -18.22 -23.61
CA GLN A 208 -2.39 -18.99 -22.39
C GLN A 208 -1.36 -18.46 -21.39
N TYR A 209 -1.76 -18.35 -20.13
CA TYR A 209 -0.87 -18.10 -19.01
C TYR A 209 -0.93 -19.27 -18.04
N THR A 210 0.23 -19.75 -17.58
CA THR A 210 0.32 -20.85 -16.60
C THR A 210 0.87 -20.30 -15.30
N TYR A 211 0.10 -20.43 -14.23
CA TYR A 211 0.54 -20.15 -12.86
C TYR A 211 0.92 -21.46 -12.17
N ILE A 212 2.07 -21.44 -11.47
CA ILE A 212 2.50 -22.53 -10.60
C ILE A 212 2.55 -21.96 -9.18
N ASN A 213 1.76 -22.53 -8.28
CA ASN A 213 1.72 -22.12 -6.88
C ASN A 213 3.07 -22.45 -6.21
N PRO A 214 3.88 -21.46 -5.77
CA PRO A 214 5.20 -21.72 -5.18
C PRO A 214 5.17 -22.56 -3.90
N ALA A 215 4.07 -22.58 -3.14
CA ALA A 215 4.00 -23.35 -1.90
C ALA A 215 3.58 -24.81 -2.09
N THR A 216 2.73 -25.09 -3.10
CA THR A 216 2.11 -26.40 -3.31
C THR A 216 2.51 -27.09 -4.62
N GLY A 217 3.13 -26.35 -5.54
CA GLY A 217 3.40 -26.80 -6.91
C GLY A 217 2.17 -26.92 -7.80
N ALA A 218 0.97 -26.58 -7.30
CA ALA A 218 -0.28 -26.71 -8.06
C ALA A 218 -0.26 -25.82 -9.31
N VAL A 219 -0.61 -26.41 -10.45
CA VAL A 219 -0.62 -25.73 -11.76
C VAL A 219 -2.03 -25.27 -12.09
N THR A 220 -2.19 -23.98 -12.42
CA THR A 220 -3.43 -23.41 -12.92
C THR A 220 -3.21 -22.76 -14.28
N ILE A 221 -4.05 -23.11 -15.25
CA ILE A 221 -3.98 -22.59 -16.61
C ILE A 221 -5.07 -21.53 -16.80
N TYR A 222 -4.68 -20.36 -17.27
CA TYR A 222 -5.54 -19.23 -17.55
C TYR A 222 -5.60 -18.93 -19.05
N CYS A 223 -6.80 -18.69 -19.56
CA CYS A 223 -7.00 -18.09 -20.86
C CYS A 223 -6.85 -16.58 -20.77
N GLN A 224 -6.04 -16.00 -21.65
CA GLN A 224 -5.87 -14.56 -21.77
C GLN A 224 -6.43 -14.05 -23.09
N LEU A 225 -7.14 -12.93 -23.06
CA LEU A 225 -7.51 -12.18 -24.26
C LEU A 225 -6.36 -11.22 -24.63
N SER A 226 -5.48 -11.68 -25.51
CA SER A 226 -4.29 -10.93 -25.95
C SER A 226 -4.65 -9.77 -26.87
N ASN A 227 -5.73 -9.90 -27.67
CA ASN A 227 -6.22 -8.82 -28.52
C ASN A 227 -6.68 -7.61 -27.68
N ALA A 228 -5.89 -6.54 -27.70
CA ALA A 228 -6.10 -5.35 -26.89
C ALA A 228 -7.44 -4.65 -27.18
N THR A 229 -7.85 -4.59 -28.45
CA THR A 229 -9.12 -3.97 -28.85
C THR A 229 -10.31 -4.73 -28.28
N LYS A 230 -10.34 -6.05 -28.48
CA LYS A 230 -11.39 -6.92 -27.92
C LYS A 230 -11.36 -6.89 -26.39
N ARG A 231 -10.18 -6.87 -25.78
CA ARG A 231 -10.00 -6.76 -24.32
C ARG A 231 -10.60 -5.48 -23.76
N THR A 232 -10.32 -4.34 -24.37
CA THR A 232 -10.89 -3.06 -23.95
C THR A 232 -12.42 -3.05 -24.10
N GLN A 233 -12.96 -3.60 -25.21
CA GLN A 233 -14.42 -3.71 -25.41
C GLN A 233 -15.09 -4.51 -24.29
N VAL A 234 -14.56 -5.69 -23.95
CA VAL A 234 -15.10 -6.53 -22.86
C VAL A 234 -15.01 -5.80 -21.52
N TRP A 235 -13.86 -5.18 -21.24
CA TRP A 235 -13.65 -4.51 -19.96
C TRP A 235 -14.58 -3.31 -19.76
N THR A 236 -14.75 -2.47 -20.79
CA THR A 236 -15.68 -1.34 -20.75
C THR A 236 -17.11 -1.81 -20.54
N ALA A 237 -17.57 -2.82 -21.30
CA ALA A 237 -18.91 -3.38 -21.13
C ALA A 237 -19.15 -3.95 -19.73
N TYR A 238 -18.14 -4.60 -19.14
CA TYR A 238 -18.20 -5.06 -17.75
C TYR A 238 -18.32 -3.88 -16.77
N LYS A 239 -17.43 -2.89 -16.85
CA LYS A 239 -17.46 -1.71 -15.96
C LYS A 239 -18.79 -0.99 -16.01
N ASP A 240 -19.35 -0.79 -17.20
CA ASP A 240 -20.66 -0.17 -17.38
C ASP A 240 -21.77 -0.99 -16.75
N SER A 241 -21.71 -2.33 -16.86
CA SER A 241 -22.71 -3.20 -16.25
C SER A 241 -22.66 -3.21 -14.73
N VAL A 242 -21.48 -3.16 -14.12
CA VAL A 242 -21.31 -3.03 -12.66
C VAL A 242 -21.84 -1.68 -12.17
N LYS A 243 -21.43 -0.58 -12.82
CA LYS A 243 -21.89 0.77 -12.48
C LYS A 243 -23.42 0.88 -12.54
N LYS A 244 -24.05 0.34 -13.58
CA LYS A 244 -25.52 0.32 -13.73
C LYS A 244 -26.21 -0.57 -12.69
N PHE A 245 -25.60 -1.70 -12.32
CA PHE A 245 -26.15 -2.57 -11.28
C PHE A 245 -26.18 -1.88 -9.90
N TYR A 246 -25.19 -1.04 -9.60
CA TYR A 246 -25.12 -0.31 -8.33
C TYR A 246 -25.94 0.97 -8.27
N SER A 247 -26.26 1.60 -9.39
CA SER A 247 -27.02 2.86 -9.40
C SER A 247 -28.53 2.69 -9.08
N TYR A 248 -28.99 1.46 -8.81
CA TYR A 248 -30.27 1.10 -8.15
C TYR A 248 -31.51 1.92 -8.57
N THR A 249 -31.74 2.08 -9.87
CA THR A 249 -33.05 2.54 -10.38
C THR A 249 -33.89 1.35 -10.84
N LEU A 250 -35.22 1.45 -10.78
CA LEU A 250 -36.15 0.45 -11.35
C LEU A 250 -35.83 0.13 -12.82
N ALA A 251 -35.30 1.09 -13.58
CA ALA A 251 -34.86 0.91 -14.96
C ALA A 251 -33.62 0.01 -15.10
N PHE A 252 -32.81 -0.14 -14.06
CA PHE A 252 -31.57 -0.92 -14.06
C PHE A 252 -31.68 -2.28 -13.38
N ASN A 253 -32.87 -2.66 -12.88
CA ASN A 253 -33.14 -3.96 -12.22
C ASN A 253 -32.72 -5.18 -13.05
N SER A 254 -32.58 -5.01 -14.36
CA SER A 254 -32.17 -6.07 -15.27
C SER A 254 -30.66 -6.06 -15.58
N PHE A 255 -29.91 -4.99 -15.32
CA PHE A 255 -28.45 -4.99 -15.53
C PHE A 255 -27.79 -5.88 -14.48
N ARG A 256 -27.19 -6.98 -14.93
CA ARG A 256 -26.33 -7.83 -14.14
C ARG A 256 -24.96 -7.80 -14.80
N PRO A 257 -23.86 -7.87 -14.04
CA PRO A 257 -22.53 -7.83 -14.62
C PRO A 257 -22.41 -8.85 -15.74
N TRP A 258 -22.33 -8.31 -16.95
CA TRP A 258 -22.25 -9.02 -18.23
C TRP A 258 -23.38 -10.04 -18.51
N LYS A 259 -24.57 -9.48 -18.77
CA LYS A 259 -25.89 -10.10 -18.93
C LYS A 259 -26.08 -11.01 -20.17
N LYS A 260 -25.37 -12.15 -20.23
CA LYS A 260 -25.84 -13.48 -20.71
C LYS A 260 -24.66 -14.45 -20.70
N PHE A 261 -24.59 -15.33 -19.69
CA PHE A 261 -23.90 -16.61 -19.86
C PHE A 261 -24.84 -17.51 -20.66
N SER A 262 -24.84 -17.41 -21.99
CA SER A 262 -25.33 -18.52 -22.80
C SER A 262 -24.31 -19.65 -22.77
N THR A 263 -24.79 -20.86 -23.01
CA THR A 263 -24.01 -22.09 -23.01
C THR A 263 -22.80 -21.98 -23.96
N PRO A 264 -21.60 -22.46 -23.57
CA PRO A 264 -21.27 -23.01 -22.26
C PRO A 264 -21.05 -21.90 -21.22
N ARG A 265 -21.83 -21.99 -20.13
CA ARG A 265 -21.76 -21.13 -18.95
C ARG A 265 -20.45 -21.45 -18.24
N SER A 266 -19.45 -20.57 -18.25
CA SER A 266 -18.26 -20.83 -17.44
C SER A 266 -18.65 -20.66 -15.96
N SER A 267 -18.54 -21.75 -15.19
CA SER A 267 -18.58 -21.72 -13.72
C SER A 267 -17.40 -20.95 -13.12
N GLN A 268 -16.37 -20.73 -13.94
CA GLN A 268 -15.17 -19.97 -13.60
C GLN A 268 -15.33 -18.51 -14.03
N SER A 269 -16.04 -17.73 -13.22
CA SER A 269 -16.02 -16.28 -13.31
C SER A 269 -14.71 -15.79 -12.70
N THR A 270 -13.71 -15.57 -13.55
CA THR A 270 -12.44 -14.94 -13.18
C THR A 270 -12.73 -13.56 -12.60
N ARG A 271 -12.06 -13.23 -11.49
CA ARG A 271 -12.14 -11.90 -10.86
C ARG A 271 -11.78 -10.83 -11.88
N GLY A 272 -12.46 -9.69 -11.81
CA GLY A 272 -12.07 -8.53 -12.59
C GLY A 272 -10.63 -8.12 -12.29
N PRO A 273 -9.99 -7.39 -13.21
CA PRO A 273 -8.64 -6.92 -12.97
C PRO A 273 -8.51 -6.10 -11.69
N LEU A 274 -7.27 -5.97 -11.22
CA LEU A 274 -6.87 -5.05 -10.16
C LEU A 274 -5.70 -4.19 -10.65
N ASN A 275 -5.72 -3.72 -11.90
CA ASN A 275 -4.56 -3.03 -12.49
C ASN A 275 -4.41 -1.59 -12.00
N ASP A 276 -5.51 -0.98 -11.58
CA ASP A 276 -5.57 0.40 -11.16
C ASP A 276 -6.63 0.61 -10.07
N TYR A 277 -6.72 1.86 -9.61
CA TYR A 277 -7.67 2.28 -8.60
C TYR A 277 -9.13 2.04 -9.02
N ASP A 278 -9.49 2.35 -10.27
CA ASP A 278 -10.86 2.20 -10.76
C ASP A 278 -11.28 0.72 -10.77
N ASP A 279 -10.40 -0.15 -11.26
CA ASP A 279 -10.55 -1.60 -11.26
C ASP A 279 -10.77 -2.13 -9.83
N ILE A 280 -9.98 -1.63 -8.86
CA ILE A 280 -10.10 -1.99 -7.44
C ILE A 280 -11.44 -1.51 -6.83
N ILE A 281 -11.85 -0.27 -7.12
CA ILE A 281 -13.16 0.24 -6.66
C ILE A 281 -14.29 -0.62 -7.23
N MET A 282 -14.22 -1.02 -8.51
CA MET A 282 -15.21 -1.93 -9.11
C MET A 282 -15.24 -3.30 -8.42
N ASP A 283 -14.10 -3.82 -7.95
CA ASP A 283 -14.06 -5.08 -7.19
C ASP A 283 -14.68 -4.93 -5.79
N ILE A 284 -14.49 -3.79 -5.12
CA ILE A 284 -15.14 -3.48 -3.83
C ILE A 284 -16.63 -3.33 -4.02
N LEU A 285 -17.02 -2.57 -5.03
CA LEU A 285 -18.39 -2.43 -5.47
C LEU A 285 -18.91 -3.70 -6.13
N TYR A 286 -18.23 -4.84 -6.22
CA TYR A 286 -18.89 -6.07 -6.69
C TYR A 286 -18.07 -7.29 -6.28
N PRO A 287 -18.16 -7.68 -5.00
CA PRO A 287 -17.23 -8.64 -4.44
C PRO A 287 -17.43 -10.04 -5.05
N LYS A 288 -16.38 -10.86 -4.92
CA LYS A 288 -16.30 -12.21 -5.52
C LYS A 288 -17.54 -13.06 -5.27
N SER A 289 -18.03 -13.12 -4.04
CA SER A 289 -19.20 -13.92 -3.66
C SER A 289 -20.50 -13.58 -4.42
N VAL A 290 -20.59 -12.36 -4.96
CA VAL A 290 -21.80 -11.87 -5.64
C VAL A 290 -21.72 -12.12 -7.15
N ARG A 291 -20.50 -12.16 -7.72
CA ARG A 291 -20.24 -12.20 -9.18
C ARG A 291 -19.96 -13.59 -9.75
N SER A 292 -19.78 -14.59 -8.89
CA SER A 292 -19.35 -15.92 -9.32
C SER A 292 -19.97 -16.97 -8.42
N SER A 293 -20.72 -17.89 -9.01
CA SER A 293 -21.22 -19.08 -8.35
C SER A 293 -21.16 -20.27 -9.31
N ASN A 294 -21.04 -21.47 -8.75
CA ASN A 294 -21.22 -22.72 -9.48
C ASN A 294 -22.71 -23.11 -9.58
N SER A 295 -23.60 -22.34 -8.97
CA SER A 295 -25.06 -22.52 -8.99
C SER A 295 -25.79 -21.24 -9.39
N ILE A 296 -27.04 -21.37 -9.84
CA ILE A 296 -27.91 -20.24 -10.13
C ILE A 296 -28.20 -19.49 -8.83
N LEU A 297 -27.88 -18.19 -8.79
CA LEU A 297 -28.12 -17.31 -7.65
C LEU A 297 -29.34 -16.41 -7.83
N TYR A 298 -29.79 -16.19 -9.07
CA TYR A 298 -30.94 -15.34 -9.35
C TYR A 298 -31.68 -15.82 -10.60
N THR A 299 -33.00 -15.86 -10.51
CA THR A 299 -33.89 -16.07 -11.66
C THR A 299 -34.73 -14.81 -11.80
N ASN A 300 -34.71 -14.19 -12.98
CA ASN A 300 -35.57 -13.04 -13.23
C ASN A 300 -37.04 -13.50 -13.22
N PRO A 301 -37.90 -12.95 -12.34
CA PRO A 301 -39.27 -13.45 -12.19
C PRO A 301 -40.14 -13.17 -13.42
N SER A 302 -39.79 -12.19 -14.25
CA SER A 302 -40.56 -11.81 -15.45
C SER A 302 -40.09 -12.54 -16.71
N THR A 303 -38.78 -12.72 -16.89
CA THR A 303 -38.22 -13.32 -18.12
C THR A 303 -37.77 -14.78 -17.96
N LEU A 304 -37.78 -15.30 -16.73
CA LEU A 304 -37.28 -16.62 -16.34
C LEU A 304 -35.80 -16.89 -16.68
N VAL A 305 -35.06 -15.87 -17.08
CA VAL A 305 -33.62 -15.98 -17.33
C VAL A 305 -32.90 -16.22 -16.01
N THR A 306 -32.02 -17.22 -16.00
CA THR A 306 -31.23 -17.63 -14.84
C THR A 306 -29.83 -17.03 -14.87
N TYR A 307 -29.33 -16.64 -13.71
CA TYR A 307 -28.05 -15.95 -13.51
C TYR A 307 -27.25 -16.63 -12.39
N TYR A 308 -25.94 -16.78 -12.60
CA TYR A 308 -24.98 -17.28 -11.59
C TYR A 308 -24.40 -16.15 -10.73
N VAL A 309 -25.06 -15.00 -10.78
CA VAL A 309 -24.71 -13.80 -10.04
C VAL A 309 -25.90 -13.39 -9.19
N SER A 310 -25.64 -12.87 -7.99
CA SER A 310 -26.70 -12.51 -7.06
C SER A 310 -27.57 -11.37 -7.62
N GLY A 311 -28.87 -11.44 -7.33
CA GLY A 311 -29.82 -10.38 -7.65
C GLY A 311 -29.65 -9.13 -6.78
N ASN A 312 -29.04 -9.28 -5.60
CA ASN A 312 -28.82 -8.22 -4.63
C ASN A 312 -27.30 -8.08 -4.36
N PRO A 313 -26.69 -6.91 -4.65
CA PRO A 313 -25.27 -6.69 -4.41
C PRO A 313 -24.86 -6.79 -2.94
N LEU A 314 -25.79 -6.48 -2.04
CA LEU A 314 -25.55 -6.47 -0.59
C LEU A 314 -25.67 -7.86 0.02
N ASN A 315 -26.22 -8.84 -0.71
CA ASN A 315 -26.21 -10.24 -0.30
C ASN A 315 -24.85 -10.89 -0.61
N ALA A 316 -23.79 -10.30 -0.07
CA ALA A 316 -22.42 -10.73 -0.24
C ALA A 316 -21.96 -11.52 0.98
N THR A 317 -21.17 -12.56 0.75
CA THR A 317 -20.51 -13.29 1.85
C THR A 317 -19.07 -12.84 2.05
N SER A 318 -18.48 -12.11 1.09
CA SER A 318 -17.08 -11.66 1.07
C SER A 318 -16.96 -10.16 0.75
N SER A 319 -15.85 -9.54 1.14
CA SER A 319 -15.48 -8.15 0.80
C SER A 319 -13.98 -8.05 0.47
N MET A 320 -13.47 -6.89 0.04
CA MET A 320 -12.01 -6.72 -0.15
C MET A 320 -11.24 -6.96 1.16
N ILE A 321 -11.64 -6.27 2.24
CA ILE A 321 -10.95 -6.36 3.53
C ILE A 321 -11.05 -7.75 4.16
N SER A 322 -12.23 -8.38 4.17
CA SER A 322 -12.39 -9.72 4.74
C SER A 322 -11.65 -10.84 4.00
N ARG A 323 -11.07 -10.53 2.83
CA ARG A 323 -10.23 -11.47 2.08
C ARG A 323 -8.74 -11.33 2.35
N ILE A 324 -8.32 -10.22 2.97
CA ILE A 324 -6.92 -9.92 3.27
C ILE A 324 -6.64 -9.76 4.75
N ASP A 325 -7.67 -9.63 5.57
CA ASP A 325 -7.53 -9.39 7.00
C ASP A 325 -8.18 -10.52 7.81
N SER A 326 -7.35 -11.51 8.17
CA SER A 326 -7.72 -12.62 9.04
C SER A 326 -8.19 -12.23 10.43
N THR A 327 -7.99 -10.99 10.86
CA THR A 327 -8.45 -10.50 12.16
C THR A 327 -9.92 -10.10 12.15
N LEU A 328 -10.57 -10.02 10.98
CA LEU A 328 -11.95 -9.56 10.84
C LEU A 328 -12.91 -10.68 10.38
N LEU A 329 -14.14 -10.61 10.88
CA LEU A 329 -15.31 -11.32 10.34
C LEU A 329 -16.19 -10.33 9.60
N LEU A 330 -16.66 -10.73 8.43
CA LEU A 330 -17.64 -10.00 7.66
C LEU A 330 -19.06 -10.47 8.03
N ALA A 331 -19.97 -9.53 8.26
CA ALA A 331 -21.39 -9.77 8.17
C ALA A 331 -21.87 -9.55 6.75
N ASN A 332 -22.80 -10.40 6.33
CA ASN A 332 -23.52 -10.19 5.08
C ASN A 332 -24.22 -8.81 5.12
N PRO A 333 -23.87 -7.86 4.23
CA PRO A 333 -24.37 -6.49 4.31
C PRO A 333 -25.89 -6.34 4.20
N PHE A 334 -26.59 -7.34 3.66
CA PHE A 334 -28.04 -7.37 3.54
C PHE A 334 -28.71 -7.96 4.80
N THR A 335 -28.23 -9.10 5.29
CA THR A 335 -28.88 -9.82 6.40
C THR A 335 -28.33 -9.47 7.79
N GLY A 336 -27.15 -8.85 7.87
CA GLY A 336 -26.46 -8.55 9.13
C GLY A 336 -25.86 -9.78 9.82
N VAL A 337 -25.94 -10.97 9.21
CA VAL A 337 -25.42 -12.21 9.80
C VAL A 337 -23.91 -12.29 9.59
N TYR A 338 -23.16 -12.37 10.69
CA TYR A 338 -21.72 -12.56 10.70
C TYR A 338 -21.32 -13.96 10.25
N ALA A 339 -20.28 -14.04 9.42
CA ALA A 339 -19.61 -15.30 9.13
C ALA A 339 -19.07 -15.92 10.43
N THR A 340 -19.14 -17.26 10.53
CA THR A 340 -18.59 -18.02 11.66
C THR A 340 -17.07 -18.16 11.59
N ALA A 341 -16.50 -17.96 10.40
CA ALA A 341 -15.07 -18.02 10.13
C ALA A 341 -14.64 -16.89 9.20
N HIS A 342 -13.34 -16.60 9.22
CA HIS A 342 -12.70 -15.68 8.28
C HIS A 342 -12.76 -16.25 6.85
N GLN A 343 -12.86 -15.37 5.86
CA GLN A 343 -13.01 -15.72 4.44
C GLN A 343 -11.79 -15.42 3.56
N GLY A 344 -10.61 -15.22 4.15
CA GLY A 344 -9.40 -14.88 3.41
C GLY A 344 -8.90 -16.02 2.56
N ASP A 345 -9.36 -16.01 1.32
CA ASP A 345 -8.70 -16.65 0.20
C ASP A 345 -8.61 -15.66 -0.97
N MET A 346 -7.73 -14.68 -0.82
CA MET A 346 -6.78 -14.39 -1.89
C MET A 346 -5.65 -15.43 -1.78
N ALA A 347 -4.90 -15.73 -2.85
CA ALA A 347 -3.91 -16.82 -2.81
C ALA A 347 -3.01 -16.66 -1.57
N TYR A 348 -2.99 -17.70 -0.70
CA TYR A 348 -2.36 -17.72 0.64
C TYR A 348 -3.15 -16.97 1.73
N GLY A 349 -3.10 -17.44 2.98
CA GLY A 349 -3.74 -16.75 4.11
C GLY A 349 -3.35 -15.26 4.14
N ASP A 350 -4.33 -14.38 4.32
CA ASP A 350 -4.21 -12.91 4.19
C ASP A 350 -3.77 -12.39 2.81
N GLY A 351 -3.93 -13.22 1.78
CA GLY A 351 -3.55 -12.88 0.40
C GLY A 351 -2.05 -12.78 0.16
N GLY A 352 -1.24 -13.37 1.05
CA GLY A 352 0.22 -13.27 0.98
C GLY A 352 0.78 -11.90 1.40
N LEU A 353 -0.05 -11.03 1.99
CA LEU A 353 0.34 -9.71 2.48
C LEU A 353 0.90 -9.80 3.90
N LYS A 354 1.85 -8.92 4.21
CA LYS A 354 2.36 -8.72 5.58
C LYS A 354 1.35 -7.93 6.40
N SER A 355 1.34 -8.11 7.73
CA SER A 355 0.40 -7.41 8.63
C SER A 355 0.36 -5.89 8.46
N HIS A 356 1.51 -5.25 8.23
CA HIS A 356 1.56 -3.79 8.01
C HIS A 356 1.03 -3.37 6.63
N GLU A 357 1.10 -4.23 5.61
CA GLU A 357 0.52 -4.00 4.28
C GLU A 357 -1.01 -4.10 4.36
N ILE A 358 -1.52 -5.08 5.12
CA ILE A 358 -2.95 -5.21 5.44
C ILE A 358 -3.45 -3.97 6.18
N ALA A 359 -2.71 -3.52 7.21
CA ALA A 359 -3.04 -2.31 7.95
C ALA A 359 -3.09 -1.07 7.02
N LEU A 360 -2.13 -0.94 6.10
CA LEU A 360 -2.09 0.17 5.14
C LEU A 360 -3.30 0.14 4.19
N ILE A 361 -3.65 -1.02 3.66
CA ILE A 361 -4.84 -1.20 2.81
C ILE A 361 -6.11 -0.92 3.61
N LYS A 362 -6.19 -1.35 4.87
CA LYS A 362 -7.31 -1.08 5.77
C LYS A 362 -7.48 0.41 6.05
N ALA A 363 -6.39 1.13 6.36
CA ALA A 363 -6.41 2.57 6.57
C ALA A 363 -6.95 3.31 5.35
N TRP A 364 -6.45 2.97 4.15
CA TRP A 364 -6.99 3.50 2.90
C TRP A 364 -8.47 3.15 2.73
N TYR A 365 -8.85 1.88 2.89
CA TYR A 365 -10.21 1.40 2.65
C TYR A 365 -11.25 2.14 3.47
N PHE A 366 -11.01 2.31 4.77
CA PHE A 366 -11.96 3.01 5.64
C PHE A 366 -11.93 4.52 5.45
N ALA A 367 -10.81 5.11 5.05
CA ALA A 367 -10.70 6.55 4.80
C ALA A 367 -11.20 7.00 3.41
N ASP A 368 -11.24 6.12 2.40
CA ASP A 368 -11.52 6.53 1.01
C ASP A 368 -12.98 6.94 0.79
N PRO A 369 -13.31 8.20 0.44
CA PRO A 369 -14.69 8.63 0.24
C PRO A 369 -15.39 7.95 -0.94
N ASN A 370 -14.65 7.36 -1.89
CA ASN A 370 -15.25 6.67 -3.04
C ASN A 370 -15.70 5.24 -2.72
N ILE A 371 -15.33 4.70 -1.56
CA ILE A 371 -15.84 3.43 -1.07
C ILE A 371 -17.15 3.72 -0.32
N PRO A 372 -18.31 3.23 -0.78
CA PRO A 372 -19.58 3.53 -0.14
C PRO A 372 -19.64 3.06 1.30
N ALA A 373 -20.33 3.81 2.16
CA ALA A 373 -20.48 3.50 3.57
C ALA A 373 -21.05 2.08 3.82
N VAL A 374 -21.93 1.58 2.96
CA VAL A 374 -22.46 0.20 3.09
C VAL A 374 -21.37 -0.87 3.04
N TRP A 375 -20.27 -0.62 2.32
CA TRP A 375 -19.13 -1.53 2.23
C TRP A 375 -18.10 -1.33 3.34
N LYS A 376 -18.26 -0.29 4.18
CA LYS A 376 -17.42 -0.07 5.37
C LYS A 376 -18.15 -0.42 6.66
N TYR A 377 -19.40 0.00 6.76
CA TYR A 377 -20.17 0.08 8.00
C TYR A 377 -21.57 -0.54 7.87
N GLY A 378 -21.91 -1.10 6.71
CA GLY A 378 -23.23 -1.69 6.47
C GLY A 378 -24.35 -0.67 6.32
N ASN A 379 -25.56 -1.18 6.11
CA ASN A 379 -26.76 -0.34 6.06
C ASN A 379 -27.02 0.30 7.43
N ALA A 380 -27.36 1.59 7.43
CA ALA A 380 -27.67 2.34 8.64
C ALA A 380 -26.61 2.23 9.76
N ASN A 381 -25.32 2.11 9.39
CA ASN A 381 -24.21 1.98 10.34
C ASN A 381 -24.33 0.75 11.28
N ALA A 382 -24.96 -0.34 10.82
CA ALA A 382 -25.10 -1.57 11.59
C ALA A 382 -23.75 -2.21 11.97
N GLY A 383 -22.71 -1.91 11.18
CA GLY A 383 -21.39 -2.52 11.22
C GLY A 383 -21.40 -3.86 10.49
N ILE A 384 -20.50 -4.00 9.52
CA ILE A 384 -20.33 -5.25 8.77
C ILE A 384 -18.98 -5.92 9.02
N PHE A 385 -18.07 -5.26 9.72
CA PHE A 385 -16.81 -5.87 10.15
C PHE A 385 -16.81 -5.99 11.67
N LYS A 386 -16.37 -7.14 12.15
CA LYS A 386 -16.17 -7.40 13.58
C LYS A 386 -14.81 -8.01 13.81
N TYR A 387 -14.07 -7.50 14.78
CA TYR A 387 -12.83 -8.10 15.21
C TYR A 387 -13.06 -9.50 15.78
N ARG A 388 -12.31 -10.49 15.31
CA ARG A 388 -12.44 -11.89 15.74
C ARG A 388 -12.10 -12.07 17.21
N LYS A 389 -11.05 -11.38 17.66
CA LYS A 389 -10.49 -11.54 19.01
C LYS A 389 -11.37 -10.93 20.08
N THR A 390 -11.86 -9.72 19.85
CA THR A 390 -12.61 -8.93 20.84
C THR A 390 -14.12 -8.97 20.62
N GLY A 391 -14.56 -9.26 19.40
CA GLY A 391 -15.97 -9.12 19.03
C GLY A 391 -16.40 -7.66 18.81
N THR A 392 -15.49 -6.69 18.85
CA THR A 392 -15.82 -5.28 18.59
C THR A 392 -16.31 -5.11 17.17
N ILE A 393 -17.46 -4.47 17.01
CA ILE A 393 -18.06 -4.17 15.70
C ILE A 393 -17.57 -2.80 15.24
N ILE A 394 -17.09 -2.72 14.00
CA ILE A 394 -16.66 -1.48 13.36
C ILE A 394 -17.89 -0.72 12.86
N LYS A 395 -18.00 0.54 13.29
CA LYS A 395 -19.04 1.50 12.91
C LYS A 395 -18.39 2.86 12.62
N GLN A 396 -19.12 3.73 11.92
CA GLN A 396 -18.75 5.13 11.68
C GLN A 396 -18.72 5.95 12.96
#